data_AF-A0A371L864-F1
#
_entry.id   AF-A0A371L864-F1
#
_cell.length_a   1.000
_cell.length_b   1.000
_cell.length_c   1.000
_cell.angle_alpha   90.00
_cell.angle_beta   90.00
_cell.angle_gamma   90.00
#
_symmetry.space_group_name_H-M   'P 1'
#
loop_
_entity.id
_entity.type
_entity.pdbx_description
1 polymer ?
#
loop_
_entity_poly.entity_id
_entity_poly.type
_entity_poly.pdbx_seq_one_letter_code
_entity_poly.pdbx_strand_id
1 'polypeptide(L)'
;MSDTAFEVYGRGFGWCWRLRDGSEPVAHCGSHYDRSKDARMAVDRVRSAVGESDTAATFAGPAVRSAAFVTERYPDAAGEYAADGHDWVWRLETDDETLAHSAQQYPSEDAARESITRFVAVAKGALPVFMVGAEHDWQADPDPVRVGLPSIRELLSELSRGRRHREALDRFDTRIVVSGSRGKSSTTRRLDDVFNRRGYDTFTKITGNYPVIIHNGEVYPISRLGPRTTLYENINVIGEFAPELDAYAPDDIGIFENQAITEYTTGLVNRTFVDPDVLVLTNVRNDHNDTLGRRRQDIARSLARAVPADTHVISGEQHPAIHDYMREELEHRGATIEQVEVPPRHADLIGAETVHAIDAVLEWLGEDPLPAGELDAYLDAMQPEWSRVPGGRVYNAAEVNDVESTELVRRALTEDDEQILPFVYLRIDRRGRTASFAEYVNLLAERDCIDRVRVGGAETGAFARAVDVPTTQHTPDDDAGVVLDEMLAEGDPVVLMGNTVDDFMRDMEGAIAERIVAYRDTTVAEGADSVAAVPSHTVLDSTDS
;
A
#
# COMPACT_ATOMS: atom_id res chain seq x y z
N MET A 1 -3.77 3.16 5.24
CA MET A 1 -2.35 2.83 5.41
C MET A 1 -1.61 4.03 4.87
N SER A 2 -0.47 4.39 5.46
CA SER A 2 0.39 5.38 4.79
C SER A 2 0.66 4.89 3.36
N ASP A 3 0.49 5.77 2.37
CA ASP A 3 0.71 5.46 0.95
C ASP A 3 2.17 5.71 0.56
N THR A 4 3.09 5.53 1.53
CA THR A 4 4.52 5.68 1.32
C THR A 4 5.03 4.57 0.42
N ALA A 5 5.48 4.92 -0.77
CA ALA A 5 5.96 3.96 -1.75
C ALA A 5 6.97 4.57 -2.71
N PHE A 6 7.88 3.72 -3.18
CA PHE A 6 8.66 4.02 -4.38
C PHE A 6 7.81 3.70 -5.61
N GLU A 7 7.17 4.71 -6.17
CA GLU A 7 6.46 4.57 -7.43
C GLU A 7 7.47 4.42 -8.57
N VAL A 8 7.52 3.25 -9.19
CA VAL A 8 8.29 2.97 -10.40
C VAL A 8 7.37 3.09 -11.60
N TYR A 9 7.66 4.01 -12.51
CA TYR A 9 6.75 4.38 -13.59
C TYR A 9 7.50 4.59 -14.91
N GLY A 10 6.83 4.30 -16.02
CA GLY A 10 7.33 4.59 -17.35
C GLY A 10 6.93 5.97 -17.82
N ARG A 11 7.83 6.61 -18.56
CA ARG A 11 7.58 7.80 -19.38
C ARG A 11 8.05 7.54 -20.80
N GLY A 12 7.65 8.41 -21.73
CA GLY A 12 7.96 8.29 -23.16
C GLY A 12 9.46 8.29 -23.50
N PHE A 13 10.33 8.36 -22.50
CA PHE A 13 11.79 8.33 -22.59
C PHE A 13 12.47 7.23 -21.73
N GLY A 14 11.70 6.35 -21.08
CA GLY A 14 12.20 5.27 -20.22
C GLY A 14 11.48 5.20 -18.87
N TRP A 15 11.96 4.34 -17.99
CA TRP A 15 11.50 4.16 -16.62
C TRP A 15 12.19 5.13 -15.65
N CYS A 16 11.47 5.55 -14.63
CA CYS A 16 11.98 6.33 -13.50
C CYS A 16 11.29 5.83 -12.22
N TRP A 17 11.75 6.33 -11.09
CA TRP A 17 11.08 6.16 -9.81
C TRP A 17 10.90 7.51 -9.10
N ARG A 18 9.87 7.59 -8.26
CA ARG A 18 9.72 8.67 -7.26
C ARG A 18 9.28 8.07 -5.93
N LEU A 19 9.82 8.60 -4.84
CA LEU A 19 9.36 8.27 -3.50
C LEU A 19 8.22 9.23 -3.15
N ARG A 20 7.06 8.68 -2.83
CA ARG A 20 5.94 9.42 -2.25
C ARG A 20 5.78 9.07 -0.80
N ASP A 21 5.23 10.03 -0.07
CA ASP A 21 4.79 9.87 1.30
C ASP A 21 3.38 10.47 1.40
N GLY A 22 2.37 9.59 1.35
CA GLY A 22 0.99 9.99 1.05
C GLY A 22 0.87 10.64 -0.34
N SER A 23 0.19 11.77 -0.42
CA SER A 23 0.01 12.51 -1.69
C SER A 23 1.22 13.36 -2.10
N GLU A 24 2.25 13.46 -1.26
CA GLU A 24 3.40 14.33 -1.50
C GLU A 24 4.59 13.55 -2.08
N PRO A 25 5.19 14.00 -3.19
CA PRO A 25 6.47 13.48 -3.63
C PRO A 25 7.58 14.00 -2.71
N VAL A 26 8.47 13.11 -2.27
CA VAL A 26 9.60 13.41 -1.38
C VAL A 26 10.92 13.46 -2.15
N ALA A 27 11.12 12.49 -3.05
CA ALA A 27 12.33 12.38 -3.84
C ALA A 27 12.05 11.74 -5.20
N HIS A 28 12.95 11.92 -6.17
CA HIS A 28 12.87 11.23 -7.46
C HIS A 28 14.23 10.78 -7.98
N CYS A 29 14.18 9.93 -9.00
CA CYS A 29 15.34 9.41 -9.70
C CYS A 29 16.19 10.55 -10.31
N GLY A 30 17.51 10.42 -10.28
CA GLY A 30 18.43 11.32 -11.00
C GLY A 30 18.69 10.94 -12.46
N SER A 31 18.13 9.83 -12.93
CA SER A 31 18.37 9.27 -14.27
C SER A 31 17.20 8.43 -14.76
N HIS A 32 17.07 8.30 -16.09
CA HIS A 32 16.10 7.42 -16.71
C HIS A 32 16.72 6.06 -17.02
N TYR A 33 15.90 5.01 -16.98
CA TYR A 33 16.31 3.62 -17.15
C TYR A 33 15.56 3.00 -18.34
N ASP A 34 16.22 2.13 -19.10
CA ASP A 34 15.57 1.49 -20.25
C ASP A 34 14.50 0.47 -19.83
N ARG A 35 14.65 -0.16 -18.66
CA ARG A 35 13.79 -1.24 -18.17
C ARG A 35 13.30 -0.99 -16.75
N SER A 36 12.16 -1.57 -16.39
CA SER A 36 11.60 -1.38 -15.04
C SER A 36 12.47 -2.02 -13.97
N LYS A 37 13.12 -3.15 -14.31
CA LYS A 37 14.08 -3.82 -13.44
C LYS A 37 15.22 -2.90 -13.05
N ASP A 38 15.76 -2.14 -13.99
CA ASP A 38 16.91 -1.27 -13.75
C ASP A 38 16.48 -0.08 -12.86
N ALA A 39 15.28 0.46 -13.05
CA ALA A 39 14.70 1.48 -12.17
C ALA A 39 14.43 0.94 -10.74
N ARG A 40 13.95 -0.30 -10.60
CA ARG A 40 13.79 -0.97 -9.30
C ARG A 40 15.14 -1.18 -8.62
N MET A 41 16.16 -1.65 -9.34
CA MET A 41 17.50 -1.81 -8.79
C MET A 41 18.07 -0.47 -8.29
N ALA A 42 17.74 0.64 -8.95
CA ALA A 42 18.12 1.97 -8.45
C ALA A 42 17.42 2.32 -7.13
N VAL A 43 16.16 1.93 -6.93
CA VAL A 43 15.46 2.04 -5.64
C VAL A 43 16.20 1.25 -4.56
N ASP A 44 16.61 0.01 -4.85
CA ASP A 44 17.36 -0.82 -3.89
C ASP A 44 18.69 -0.17 -3.50
N ARG A 45 19.39 0.46 -4.45
CA ARG A 45 20.62 1.22 -4.17
C ARG A 45 20.36 2.43 -3.27
N VAL A 46 19.27 3.16 -3.49
CA VAL A 46 18.86 4.26 -2.61
C VAL A 46 18.59 3.76 -1.19
N ARG A 47 17.85 2.66 -1.05
CA ARG A 47 17.58 2.04 0.26
C ARG A 47 18.85 1.59 0.96
N SER A 48 19.80 0.98 0.23
CA SER A 48 21.12 0.61 0.76
C SER A 48 21.94 1.83 1.20
N ALA A 49 21.97 2.89 0.41
CA ALA A 49 22.68 4.14 0.75
C ALA A 49 22.15 4.78 2.04
N VAL A 50 20.82 4.75 2.22
CA VAL A 50 20.16 5.25 3.44
C VAL A 50 20.39 4.30 4.63
N GLY A 51 20.46 2.99 4.38
CA GLY A 51 20.67 1.94 5.37
C GLY A 51 22.08 1.89 5.96
N GLU A 52 23.15 2.21 5.22
CA GLU A 52 24.54 2.15 5.70
C GLU A 52 24.84 3.12 6.86
N SER A 53 24.00 4.15 7.04
CA SER A 53 24.07 5.06 8.20
C SER A 53 23.56 4.43 9.52
N ASP A 54 22.93 3.27 9.45
CA ASP A 54 22.28 2.60 10.58
C ASP A 54 23.18 1.51 11.20
N THR A 55 23.22 1.45 12.53
CA THR A 55 24.08 0.49 13.26
C THR A 55 23.47 -0.90 13.41
N ALA A 56 22.20 -1.08 13.04
CA ALA A 56 21.52 -2.36 13.01
C ALA A 56 21.86 -3.14 11.73
N ALA A 57 21.89 -4.47 11.80
CA ALA A 57 22.08 -5.30 10.61
C ALA A 57 21.01 -4.95 9.56
N THR A 58 21.44 -4.41 8.42
CA THR A 58 20.57 -4.09 7.29
C THR A 58 20.48 -5.29 6.36
N PHE A 59 19.36 -5.38 5.64
CA PHE A 59 19.19 -6.38 4.60
C PHE A 59 20.30 -6.23 3.56
N ALA A 60 20.94 -7.32 3.16
CA ALA A 60 22.04 -7.30 2.19
C ALA A 60 21.54 -6.74 0.85
N GLY A 61 21.88 -5.49 0.55
CA GLY A 61 21.53 -4.82 -0.69
C GLY A 61 22.76 -4.59 -1.58
N PRO A 62 22.58 -3.92 -2.74
CA PRO A 62 23.69 -3.54 -3.59
C PRO A 62 24.72 -2.72 -2.80
N ALA A 63 26.01 -3.03 -2.94
CA ALA A 63 27.06 -2.25 -2.28
C ALA A 63 27.07 -0.81 -2.82
N VAL A 64 26.86 0.16 -1.95
CA VAL A 64 26.93 1.60 -2.28
C VAL A 64 27.99 2.23 -1.41
N ARG A 65 29.07 2.75 -2.01
CA ARG A 65 30.16 3.37 -1.23
C ARG A 65 30.05 4.89 -1.24
N SER A 66 30.50 5.51 -0.16
CA SER A 66 30.67 6.97 -0.06
C SER A 66 29.38 7.76 -0.26
N ALA A 67 28.20 7.19 0.05
CA ALA A 67 26.94 7.91 -0.10
C ALA A 67 26.88 9.11 0.86
N ALA A 68 26.57 10.30 0.34
CA ALA A 68 26.45 11.53 1.11
C ALA A 68 25.29 12.40 0.62
N PHE A 69 24.67 13.12 1.55
CA PHE A 69 23.71 14.17 1.22
C PHE A 69 24.43 15.49 0.98
N VAL A 70 24.13 16.12 -0.16
CA VAL A 70 24.59 17.46 -0.53
C VAL A 70 23.39 18.39 -0.53
N THR A 71 23.51 19.55 0.12
CA THR A 71 22.51 20.62 0.10
C THR A 71 23.11 21.83 -0.60
N GLU A 72 22.38 22.41 -1.54
CA GLU A 72 22.88 23.54 -2.34
C GLU A 72 21.74 24.41 -2.86
N ARG A 73 22.09 25.61 -3.34
CA ARG A 73 21.16 26.48 -4.05
C ARG A 73 21.14 26.14 -5.54
N TYR A 74 19.96 25.88 -6.08
CA TYR A 74 19.72 25.53 -7.46
C TYR A 74 19.03 26.69 -8.20
N PRO A 75 19.73 27.37 -9.12
CA PRO A 75 19.11 28.41 -9.94
C PRO A 75 18.16 27.79 -10.98
N ASP A 76 17.18 28.57 -11.43
CA ASP A 76 16.26 28.18 -12.49
C ASP A 76 16.97 27.98 -13.85
N ALA A 77 16.21 27.60 -14.89
CA ALA A 77 16.75 27.37 -16.23
C ALA A 77 17.39 28.61 -16.88
N ALA A 78 17.11 29.82 -16.36
CA ALA A 78 17.72 31.08 -16.80
C ALA A 78 18.95 31.46 -15.96
N GLY A 79 19.29 30.69 -14.92
CA GLY A 79 20.38 30.98 -14.00
C GLY A 79 19.98 31.96 -12.88
N GLU A 80 18.69 32.24 -12.72
CA GLU A 80 18.14 33.14 -11.70
C GLU A 80 17.67 32.33 -10.48
N TYR A 81 17.83 32.89 -9.29
CA TYR A 81 17.31 32.28 -8.07
C TYR A 81 15.83 32.62 -7.91
N ALA A 82 15.05 31.67 -7.40
CA ALA A 82 13.60 31.82 -7.26
C ALA A 82 13.25 33.08 -6.46
N ALA A 83 12.37 33.91 -7.00
CA ALA A 83 12.01 35.21 -6.42
C ALA A 83 11.25 35.09 -5.09
N ASP A 84 10.63 33.94 -4.83
CA ASP A 84 9.97 33.54 -3.59
C ASP A 84 10.95 32.93 -2.56
N GLY A 85 12.23 32.76 -2.92
CA GLY A 85 13.27 32.21 -2.06
C GLY A 85 13.37 30.68 -2.05
N HIS A 86 12.51 29.96 -2.77
CA HIS A 86 12.56 28.50 -2.87
C HIS A 86 13.65 28.05 -3.83
N ASP A 87 14.91 28.14 -3.41
CA ASP A 87 16.05 27.80 -4.26
C ASP A 87 16.98 26.74 -3.68
N TRP A 88 16.70 26.18 -2.51
CA TRP A 88 17.49 25.08 -1.94
C TRP A 88 17.00 23.73 -2.41
N VAL A 89 17.92 22.84 -2.74
CA VAL A 89 17.66 21.43 -3.05
C VAL A 89 18.61 20.53 -2.27
N TRP A 90 18.27 19.26 -2.17
CA TRP A 90 19.21 18.25 -1.71
C TRP A 90 19.38 17.13 -2.73
N ARG A 91 20.58 16.54 -2.77
CA ARG A 91 20.94 15.39 -3.60
C ARG A 91 21.56 14.32 -2.71
N LEU A 92 21.21 13.06 -2.96
CA LEU A 92 21.93 11.91 -2.41
C LEU A 92 22.91 11.42 -3.47
N GLU A 93 24.20 11.51 -3.20
CA GLU A 93 25.24 11.26 -4.20
C GLU A 93 26.26 10.25 -3.71
N THR A 94 26.85 9.54 -4.66
CA THR A 94 28.07 8.75 -4.49
C THR A 94 29.20 9.42 -5.24
N ASP A 95 30.41 8.87 -5.17
CA ASP A 95 31.56 9.37 -5.93
C ASP A 95 31.33 9.32 -7.47
N ASP A 96 30.46 8.43 -7.95
CA ASP A 96 30.28 8.13 -9.37
C ASP A 96 28.94 8.63 -9.96
N GLU A 97 27.91 8.81 -9.13
CA GLU A 97 26.57 9.19 -9.60
C GLU A 97 25.69 9.83 -8.52
N THR A 98 24.67 10.58 -8.96
CA THR A 98 23.56 11.04 -8.12
C THR A 98 22.48 9.97 -8.05
N LEU A 99 22.20 9.48 -6.84
CA LEU A 99 21.19 8.44 -6.60
C LEU A 99 19.78 9.03 -6.54
N ALA A 100 19.59 10.17 -5.87
CA ALA A 100 18.28 10.79 -5.67
C ALA A 100 18.35 12.32 -5.64
N HIS A 101 17.27 12.96 -6.06
CA HIS A 101 17.04 14.40 -5.90
C HIS A 101 15.82 14.67 -5.04
N SER A 102 15.82 15.79 -4.33
CA SER A 102 14.62 16.31 -3.68
C SER A 102 13.51 16.57 -4.69
N ALA A 103 12.28 16.20 -4.35
CA ALA A 103 11.14 16.38 -5.25
C ALA A 103 10.73 17.85 -5.43
N GLN A 104 11.15 18.71 -4.50
CA GLN A 104 10.82 20.13 -4.49
C GLN A 104 12.03 20.97 -4.08
N GLN A 105 11.88 22.28 -4.25
CA GLN A 105 12.81 23.30 -3.79
C GLN A 105 12.34 23.86 -2.44
N TYR A 106 13.27 24.18 -1.56
CA TYR A 106 13.03 24.62 -0.20
C TYR A 106 13.49 26.07 -0.01
N PRO A 107 12.87 26.82 0.91
CA PRO A 107 13.21 28.22 1.14
C PRO A 107 14.52 28.42 1.92
N SER A 108 15.06 27.35 2.53
CA SER A 108 16.30 27.39 3.29
C SER A 108 17.05 26.05 3.28
N GLU A 109 18.34 26.10 3.60
CA GLU A 109 19.18 24.90 3.79
C GLU A 109 18.64 24.01 4.91
N ASP A 110 18.12 24.60 5.99
CA ASP A 110 17.57 23.86 7.12
C ASP A 110 16.27 23.13 6.76
N ALA A 111 15.40 23.76 5.95
CA ALA A 111 14.20 23.10 5.42
C ALA A 111 14.58 21.94 4.46
N ALA A 112 15.66 22.10 3.68
CA ALA A 112 16.19 20.99 2.87
C ALA A 112 16.73 19.84 3.76
N ARG A 113 17.40 20.14 4.88
CA ARG A 113 17.86 19.14 5.86
C ARG A 113 16.72 18.43 6.59
N GLU A 114 15.65 19.15 6.93
CA GLU A 114 14.45 18.54 7.49
C GLU A 114 13.83 17.55 6.49
N SER A 115 13.78 17.92 5.21
CA SER A 115 13.34 17.01 4.17
C SER A 115 14.25 15.78 3.99
N ILE A 116 15.56 15.90 4.19
CA ILE A 116 16.47 14.73 4.19
C ILE A 116 16.07 13.78 5.33
N THR A 117 15.78 14.31 6.51
CA THR A 117 15.36 13.51 7.67
C THR A 117 14.07 12.74 7.35
N ARG A 118 13.07 13.43 6.77
CA ARG A 118 11.83 12.79 6.30
C ARG A 118 12.10 11.72 5.25
N PHE A 119 12.92 12.02 4.24
CA PHE A 119 13.31 11.06 3.20
C PHE A 119 13.94 9.79 3.79
N VAL A 120 14.90 9.93 4.70
CA VAL A 120 15.58 8.80 5.35
C VAL A 120 14.61 7.94 6.15
N ALA A 121 13.68 8.56 6.88
CA ALA A 121 12.68 7.86 7.68
C ALA A 121 11.75 6.99 6.81
N VAL A 122 11.27 7.54 5.69
CA VAL A 122 10.26 6.87 4.86
C VAL A 122 10.87 5.92 3.82
N ALA A 123 12.09 6.19 3.32
CA ALA A 123 12.71 5.40 2.25
C ALA A 123 13.05 3.96 2.66
N LYS A 124 13.40 3.70 3.92
CA LYS A 124 13.85 2.35 4.34
C LYS A 124 12.75 1.29 4.17
N GLY A 125 11.53 1.62 4.61
CA GLY A 125 10.38 0.71 4.60
C GLY A 125 9.46 0.81 3.39
N ALA A 126 9.64 1.85 2.56
CA ALA A 126 8.83 2.05 1.37
C ALA A 126 9.04 0.93 0.34
N LEU A 127 7.92 0.33 -0.09
CA LEU A 127 7.94 -0.73 -1.09
C LEU A 127 7.96 -0.15 -2.51
N PRO A 128 8.61 -0.84 -3.47
CA PRO A 128 8.44 -0.52 -4.89
C PRO A 128 7.01 -0.84 -5.34
N VAL A 129 6.34 0.13 -5.96
CA VAL A 129 5.01 0.01 -6.55
C VAL A 129 5.08 0.44 -8.00
N PHE A 130 4.70 -0.46 -8.92
CA PHE A 130 4.76 -0.17 -10.34
C PHE A 130 3.49 0.51 -10.84
N MET A 131 3.64 1.72 -11.36
CA MET A 131 2.54 2.54 -11.86
C MET A 131 2.34 2.27 -13.34
N VAL A 132 1.56 1.24 -13.64
CA VAL A 132 1.33 0.81 -15.02
C VAL A 132 0.00 1.37 -15.54
N GLY A 133 0.06 2.28 -16.52
CA GLY A 133 -1.11 2.90 -17.16
C GLY A 133 -1.62 4.21 -16.53
N ALA A 134 -0.97 4.73 -15.48
CA ALA A 134 -1.35 5.99 -14.83
C ALA A 134 -0.73 7.25 -15.49
N GLU A 135 0.44 7.12 -16.14
CA GLU A 135 1.08 8.18 -16.92
C GLU A 135 1.10 7.78 -18.40
N HIS A 136 0.63 8.66 -19.29
CA HIS A 136 0.15 8.33 -20.64
C HIS A 136 1.22 8.24 -21.75
N ASP A 137 2.50 8.07 -21.43
CA ASP A 137 3.54 7.99 -22.46
C ASP A 137 4.49 6.84 -22.15
N TRP A 138 4.39 5.73 -22.89
CA TRP A 138 5.39 4.66 -22.89
C TRP A 138 6.25 4.80 -24.14
N GLN A 139 7.58 4.72 -23.99
CA GLN A 139 8.52 4.86 -25.12
C GLN A 139 8.41 3.70 -26.13
N ALA A 140 8.00 2.54 -25.64
CA ALA A 140 7.48 1.42 -26.41
C ALA A 140 6.30 0.84 -25.64
N ASP A 141 5.20 0.54 -26.33
CA ASP A 141 4.05 -0.15 -25.75
C ASP A 141 4.57 -1.46 -25.14
N PRO A 142 4.55 -1.66 -23.80
CA PRO A 142 5.03 -2.91 -23.20
C PRO A 142 4.24 -4.04 -23.85
N ASP A 143 4.92 -5.00 -24.49
CA ASP A 143 4.32 -5.96 -25.41
C ASP A 143 3.11 -6.64 -24.73
N PRO A 144 1.88 -6.17 -24.99
CA PRO A 144 0.79 -6.44 -24.08
C PRO A 144 0.34 -7.87 -24.33
N VAL A 145 0.18 -8.65 -23.27
CA VAL A 145 -0.39 -10.00 -23.38
C VAL A 145 -1.84 -9.85 -23.85
N ARG A 146 -2.09 -10.09 -25.15
CA ARG A 146 -3.41 -9.93 -25.78
C ARG A 146 -4.28 -11.17 -25.55
N VAL A 147 -5.42 -10.99 -24.89
CA VAL A 147 -6.41 -12.04 -24.64
C VAL A 147 -7.53 -12.00 -25.69
N GLY A 148 -7.96 -13.13 -26.24
CA GLY A 148 -9.01 -13.22 -27.27
C GLY A 148 -10.06 -14.32 -26.99
N LEU A 149 -11.28 -14.14 -27.50
CA LEU A 149 -12.40 -15.10 -27.38
C LEU A 149 -12.18 -16.36 -28.24
N PRO A 150 -12.47 -17.58 -27.74
CA PRO A 150 -12.00 -18.79 -28.39
C PRO A 150 -12.90 -19.30 -29.53
N SER A 151 -12.25 -19.83 -30.56
CA SER A 151 -12.79 -20.63 -31.67
C SER A 151 -12.72 -22.13 -31.38
N ILE A 152 -13.39 -22.97 -32.19
CA ILE A 152 -13.46 -24.44 -32.01
C ILE A 152 -12.07 -25.13 -32.04
N ARG A 153 -11.05 -24.53 -32.66
CA ARG A 153 -9.66 -25.02 -32.60
C ARG A 153 -9.01 -24.81 -31.24
N GLU A 154 -9.44 -23.81 -30.48
CA GLU A 154 -8.90 -23.53 -29.15
C GLU A 154 -9.38 -24.52 -28.10
N LEU A 155 -10.53 -25.17 -28.26
CA LEU A 155 -11.02 -26.19 -27.31
C LEU A 155 -10.08 -27.41 -27.18
N LEU A 156 -9.41 -27.80 -28.27
CA LEU A 156 -8.34 -28.81 -28.24
C LEU A 156 -7.03 -28.25 -27.70
N SER A 157 -6.78 -26.95 -27.90
CA SER A 157 -5.65 -26.25 -27.29
C SER A 157 -5.81 -26.12 -25.77
N GLU A 158 -7.03 -25.95 -25.25
CA GLU A 158 -7.38 -25.85 -23.82
C GLU A 158 -6.91 -27.07 -23.02
N LEU A 159 -7.08 -28.28 -23.57
CA LEU A 159 -6.58 -29.52 -22.93
C LEU A 159 -5.05 -29.59 -22.89
N SER A 160 -4.36 -29.11 -23.93
CA SER A 160 -2.90 -29.00 -23.95
C SER A 160 -2.37 -27.82 -23.12
N ARG A 161 -3.17 -26.75 -22.97
CA ARG A 161 -2.90 -25.59 -22.14
C ARG A 161 -2.95 -25.97 -20.67
N GLY A 162 -3.94 -26.74 -20.23
CA GLY A 162 -3.98 -27.25 -18.86
C GLY A 162 -2.86 -28.23 -18.50
N ARG A 163 -2.18 -28.83 -19.49
CA ARG A 163 -0.93 -29.57 -19.25
C ARG A 163 0.27 -28.65 -19.18
N ARG A 164 0.44 -27.75 -20.17
CA ARG A 164 1.51 -26.75 -20.17
C ARG A 164 1.49 -25.84 -18.94
N HIS A 165 0.31 -25.43 -18.50
CA HIS A 165 0.09 -24.68 -17.26
C HIS A 165 0.65 -25.42 -16.05
N ARG A 166 0.34 -26.72 -15.93
CA ARG A 166 0.89 -27.55 -14.85
C ARG A 166 2.39 -27.74 -15.01
N GLU A 167 2.87 -28.04 -16.21
CA GLU A 167 4.31 -28.14 -16.49
C GLU A 167 5.08 -26.85 -16.21
N ALA A 168 4.43 -25.68 -16.32
CA ALA A 168 5.02 -24.39 -15.97
C ALA A 168 4.96 -24.12 -14.47
N LEU A 169 3.88 -24.51 -13.79
CA LEU A 169 3.80 -24.45 -12.32
C LEU A 169 4.78 -25.41 -11.64
N ASP A 170 4.98 -26.60 -12.21
CA ASP A 170 5.89 -27.64 -11.72
C ASP A 170 7.37 -27.21 -11.83
N ARG A 171 7.67 -26.05 -12.43
CA ARG A 171 9.02 -25.48 -12.46
C ARG A 171 9.36 -24.71 -11.20
N PHE A 172 8.38 -24.14 -10.52
CA PHE A 172 8.62 -23.44 -9.27
C PHE A 172 9.03 -24.43 -8.20
N ASP A 173 10.15 -24.18 -7.54
CA ASP A 173 10.51 -24.88 -6.31
C ASP A 173 9.51 -24.59 -5.18
N THR A 174 8.90 -23.41 -5.16
CA THR A 174 7.81 -23.09 -4.23
C THR A 174 6.76 -22.17 -4.83
N ARG A 175 5.48 -22.54 -4.64
CA ARG A 175 4.30 -21.77 -5.01
C ARG A 175 3.63 -21.20 -3.77
N ILE A 176 3.61 -19.88 -3.67
CA ILE A 176 3.03 -19.12 -2.56
C ILE A 176 1.76 -18.44 -3.03
N VAL A 177 0.64 -18.67 -2.35
CA VAL A 177 -0.60 -17.91 -2.54
C VAL A 177 -0.83 -16.98 -1.37
N VAL A 178 -1.16 -15.72 -1.66
CA VAL A 178 -1.61 -14.76 -0.64
C VAL A 178 -3.11 -14.58 -0.73
N SER A 179 -3.82 -14.88 0.36
CA SER A 179 -5.28 -14.85 0.47
C SER A 179 -5.72 -14.18 1.78
N GLY A 180 -7.01 -13.89 1.92
CA GLY A 180 -7.60 -13.26 3.11
C GLY A 180 -8.46 -12.03 2.80
N SER A 181 -8.94 -11.34 3.83
CA SER A 181 -9.80 -10.17 3.68
C SER A 181 -9.00 -8.92 3.31
N ARG A 182 -8.02 -8.52 4.14
CA ARG A 182 -7.22 -7.29 3.96
C ARG A 182 -5.72 -7.57 3.89
N GLY A 183 -4.98 -6.70 3.22
CA GLY A 183 -3.51 -6.76 3.18
C GLY A 183 -2.92 -7.68 2.11
N LYS A 184 -3.73 -8.33 1.25
CA LYS A 184 -3.26 -9.26 0.23
C LYS A 184 -2.19 -8.66 -0.69
N SER A 185 -2.53 -7.58 -1.41
CA SER A 185 -1.60 -6.96 -2.37
C SER A 185 -0.33 -6.42 -1.68
N SER A 186 -0.45 -5.87 -0.48
CA SER A 186 0.72 -5.39 0.28
C SER A 186 1.63 -6.54 0.74
N THR A 187 1.06 -7.64 1.22
CA THR A 187 1.82 -8.85 1.59
C THR A 187 2.48 -9.47 0.36
N THR A 188 1.76 -9.58 -0.76
CA THR A 188 2.34 -10.04 -2.04
C THR A 188 3.53 -9.19 -2.46
N ARG A 189 3.44 -7.86 -2.37
CA ARG A 189 4.56 -6.95 -2.68
C ARG A 189 5.74 -7.09 -1.74
N ARG A 190 5.51 -7.33 -0.43
CA ARG A 190 6.61 -7.56 0.52
C ARG A 190 7.33 -8.87 0.27
N LEU A 191 6.58 -9.95 -0.01
CA LEU A 191 7.19 -11.22 -0.40
C LEU A 191 8.00 -11.05 -1.69
N ASP A 192 7.44 -10.40 -2.70
CA ASP A 192 8.17 -10.05 -3.93
C ASP A 192 9.44 -9.24 -3.63
N ASP A 193 9.37 -8.20 -2.78
CA ASP A 193 10.53 -7.41 -2.39
C ASP A 193 11.63 -8.25 -1.75
N VAL A 194 11.26 -9.08 -0.79
CA VAL A 194 12.21 -9.92 -0.04
C VAL A 194 12.85 -10.96 -0.93
N PHE A 195 12.09 -11.72 -1.72
CA PHE A 195 12.66 -12.76 -2.58
C PHE A 195 13.49 -12.18 -3.72
N ASN A 196 13.07 -11.07 -4.35
CA ASN A 196 13.89 -10.40 -5.36
C ASN A 196 15.22 -9.90 -4.77
N ARG A 197 15.21 -9.27 -3.59
CA ARG A 197 16.43 -8.76 -2.95
C ARG A 197 17.34 -9.87 -2.42
N ARG A 198 16.80 -11.07 -2.12
CA ARG A 198 17.60 -12.28 -1.84
C ARG A 198 18.16 -12.95 -3.10
N GLY A 199 17.76 -12.50 -4.29
CA GLY A 199 18.29 -12.97 -5.57
C GLY A 199 17.61 -14.22 -6.12
N TYR A 200 16.43 -14.59 -5.61
CA TYR A 200 15.62 -15.66 -6.19
C TYR A 200 15.04 -15.25 -7.54
N ASP A 201 14.89 -16.23 -8.42
CA ASP A 201 14.06 -16.12 -9.61
C ASP A 201 12.57 -16.05 -9.21
N THR A 202 12.08 -14.83 -9.04
CA THR A 202 10.76 -14.56 -8.46
C THR A 202 9.77 -14.15 -9.54
N PHE A 203 8.68 -14.91 -9.66
CA PHE A 203 7.52 -14.55 -10.46
C PHE A 203 6.37 -14.14 -9.54
N THR A 204 5.89 -12.92 -9.67
CA THR A 204 4.82 -12.38 -8.84
C THR A 204 3.66 -11.92 -9.70
N LYS A 205 2.44 -12.35 -9.36
CA LYS A 205 1.20 -11.85 -9.98
C LYS A 205 0.34 -11.14 -8.96
N ILE A 206 0.11 -9.86 -9.21
CA ILE A 206 -0.74 -8.97 -8.41
C ILE A 206 -2.00 -8.69 -9.22
N THR A 207 -3.18 -8.96 -8.63
CA THR A 207 -4.46 -8.98 -9.36
C THR A 207 -5.37 -7.78 -9.06
N GLY A 208 -4.91 -6.85 -8.21
CA GLY A 208 -5.63 -5.66 -7.74
C GLY A 208 -6.14 -4.65 -8.78
N ASN A 209 -6.28 -3.39 -8.35
CA ASN A 209 -6.82 -2.31 -9.19
C ASN A 209 -5.96 -2.11 -10.46
N TYR A 210 -4.64 -2.28 -10.33
CA TYR A 210 -3.68 -2.28 -11.41
C TYR A 210 -3.03 -3.68 -11.49
N PRO A 211 -3.59 -4.60 -12.30
CA PRO A 211 -3.05 -5.96 -12.37
C PRO A 211 -1.72 -5.96 -13.12
N VAL A 212 -0.71 -6.57 -12.50
CA VAL A 212 0.67 -6.60 -13.02
C VAL A 212 1.30 -7.97 -12.77
N ILE A 213 2.20 -8.33 -13.68
CA ILE A 213 3.15 -9.42 -13.48
C ILE A 213 4.52 -8.79 -13.27
N ILE A 214 5.25 -9.31 -12.29
CA ILE A 214 6.61 -8.93 -11.98
C ILE A 214 7.46 -10.20 -12.12
N HIS A 215 8.51 -10.16 -12.92
CA HIS A 215 9.49 -11.24 -13.02
C HIS A 215 10.88 -10.66 -12.80
N ASN A 216 11.52 -10.99 -11.68
CA ASN A 216 12.85 -10.49 -11.31
C ASN A 216 12.99 -8.95 -11.40
N GLY A 217 11.96 -8.24 -10.94
CA GLY A 217 11.86 -6.78 -10.98
C GLY A 217 11.42 -6.18 -12.32
N GLU A 218 11.31 -6.98 -13.38
CA GLU A 218 10.76 -6.55 -14.67
C GLU A 218 9.23 -6.62 -14.66
N VAL A 219 8.55 -5.61 -15.18
CA VAL A 219 7.10 -5.46 -15.05
C VAL A 219 6.39 -5.54 -16.37
N TYR A 220 5.33 -6.34 -16.35
CA TYR A 220 4.47 -6.60 -17.50
C TYR A 220 3.02 -6.26 -17.13
N PRO A 221 2.44 -5.17 -17.70
CA PRO A 221 1.02 -4.85 -17.52
C PRO A 221 0.11 -5.99 -17.96
N ILE A 222 -0.96 -6.22 -17.20
CA ILE A 222 -2.08 -7.02 -17.67
C ILE A 222 -3.15 -6.08 -18.24
N SER A 223 -3.34 -6.07 -19.56
CA SER A 223 -4.39 -5.28 -20.22
C SER A 223 -5.76 -5.93 -20.08
N ARG A 224 -6.72 -5.26 -19.44
CA ARG A 224 -8.12 -5.72 -19.37
C ARG A 224 -8.91 -5.29 -20.61
N LEU A 225 -9.58 -6.23 -21.28
CA LEU A 225 -10.61 -5.92 -22.26
C LEU A 225 -11.91 -5.53 -21.53
N GLY A 226 -12.07 -4.23 -21.24
CA GLY A 226 -13.33 -3.61 -20.81
C GLY A 226 -13.38 -3.13 -19.34
N PRO A 227 -14.26 -2.16 -19.02
CA PRO A 227 -14.27 -1.42 -17.74
C PRO A 227 -14.87 -2.17 -16.54
N ARG A 228 -15.28 -3.45 -16.70
CA ARG A 228 -16.01 -4.21 -15.66
C ARG A 228 -15.55 -5.64 -15.45
N THR A 229 -14.44 -6.07 -16.05
CA THR A 229 -13.98 -7.45 -15.91
C THR A 229 -13.29 -7.61 -14.56
N THR A 230 -14.03 -8.00 -13.52
CA THR A 230 -13.45 -8.73 -12.39
C THR A 230 -12.81 -9.99 -12.99
N LEU A 231 -11.53 -10.23 -12.68
CA LEU A 231 -10.66 -11.20 -13.37
C LEU A 231 -11.27 -12.61 -13.53
N TYR A 232 -12.30 -12.94 -12.75
CA TYR A 232 -12.88 -14.27 -12.64
C TYR A 232 -14.33 -14.39 -13.14
N GLU A 233 -14.97 -13.31 -13.61
CA GLU A 233 -16.33 -13.39 -14.17
C GLU A 233 -16.36 -13.86 -15.63
N ASN A 234 -15.24 -13.74 -16.36
CA ASN A 234 -15.08 -14.36 -17.68
C ASN A 234 -14.15 -15.57 -17.56
N ILE A 235 -14.74 -16.75 -17.74
CA ILE A 235 -14.13 -18.08 -17.56
C ILE A 235 -13.15 -18.39 -18.71
N ASN A 236 -12.03 -17.68 -18.78
CA ASN A 236 -10.84 -18.23 -19.46
C ASN A 236 -9.50 -17.87 -18.81
N VAL A 237 -9.46 -17.90 -17.48
CA VAL A 237 -8.26 -17.63 -16.68
C VAL A 237 -7.11 -18.60 -17.01
N ILE A 238 -7.38 -19.83 -17.49
CA ILE A 238 -6.32 -20.78 -17.94
C ILE A 238 -5.67 -20.25 -19.23
N GLY A 239 -6.48 -19.71 -20.13
CA GLY A 239 -6.04 -19.09 -21.37
C GLY A 239 -5.18 -17.84 -21.16
N GLU A 240 -5.35 -17.16 -20.03
CA GLU A 240 -4.55 -15.98 -19.63
C GLU A 240 -3.28 -16.37 -18.87
N PHE A 241 -3.38 -17.29 -17.90
CA PHE A 241 -2.26 -17.65 -17.02
C PHE A 241 -1.17 -18.49 -17.69
N ALA A 242 -1.53 -19.47 -18.52
CA ALA A 242 -0.56 -20.43 -19.04
C ALA A 242 0.47 -19.80 -19.99
N PRO A 243 0.08 -18.92 -20.95
CA PRO A 243 1.04 -18.25 -21.82
C PRO A 243 1.99 -17.30 -21.07
N GLU A 244 1.52 -16.68 -19.98
CA GLU A 244 2.33 -15.80 -19.14
C GLU A 244 3.45 -16.59 -18.46
N LEU A 245 3.12 -17.70 -17.78
CA LEU A 245 4.12 -18.55 -17.11
C LEU A 245 5.10 -19.19 -18.10
N ASP A 246 4.61 -19.68 -19.25
CA ASP A 246 5.44 -20.27 -20.30
C ASP A 246 6.46 -19.28 -20.89
N ALA A 247 6.13 -17.98 -20.94
CA ALA A 247 6.97 -16.96 -21.55
C ALA A 247 8.23 -16.62 -20.73
N TYR A 248 8.12 -16.69 -19.40
CA TYR A 248 9.17 -16.22 -18.49
C TYR A 248 10.01 -17.34 -17.89
N ALA A 249 9.50 -18.58 -17.89
CA ALA A 249 10.19 -19.77 -17.40
C ALA A 249 10.91 -19.59 -16.03
N PRO A 250 10.22 -19.12 -14.99
CA PRO A 250 10.80 -18.99 -13.65
C PRO A 250 10.99 -20.36 -12.97
N ASP A 251 12.05 -20.50 -12.19
CA ASP A 251 12.41 -21.77 -11.55
C ASP A 251 12.34 -21.76 -10.00
N ASP A 252 12.49 -20.61 -9.31
CA ASP A 252 12.55 -20.60 -7.84
C ASP A 252 11.19 -20.38 -7.16
N ILE A 253 10.66 -19.14 -7.17
CA ILE A 253 9.52 -18.73 -6.32
C ILE A 253 8.39 -18.15 -7.17
N GLY A 254 7.18 -18.72 -7.05
CA GLY A 254 5.96 -18.19 -7.64
C GLY A 254 5.01 -17.60 -6.60
N ILE A 255 4.68 -16.31 -6.67
CA ILE A 255 3.83 -15.60 -5.70
C ILE A 255 2.55 -15.12 -6.38
N PHE A 256 1.41 -15.53 -5.86
CA PHE A 256 0.11 -15.26 -6.49
C PHE A 256 -0.87 -14.61 -5.52
N GLU A 257 -1.33 -13.40 -5.84
CA GLU A 257 -2.42 -12.75 -5.11
C GLU A 257 -3.78 -13.36 -5.49
N ASN A 258 -4.50 -13.90 -4.51
CA ASN A 258 -5.86 -14.40 -4.70
C ASN A 258 -6.91 -13.37 -4.25
N GLN A 259 -7.50 -12.66 -5.22
CA GLN A 259 -8.58 -11.70 -4.99
C GLN A 259 -10.00 -12.26 -5.18
N ALA A 260 -10.14 -13.58 -5.25
CA ALA A 260 -11.46 -14.18 -5.43
C ALA A 260 -12.41 -13.82 -4.27
N ILE A 261 -13.58 -13.29 -4.63
CA ILE A 261 -14.60 -12.75 -3.72
C ILE A 261 -15.72 -13.76 -3.38
N THR A 262 -15.60 -15.01 -3.83
CA THR A 262 -16.54 -16.11 -3.54
C THR A 262 -15.79 -17.40 -3.24
N GLU A 263 -16.35 -18.28 -2.40
CA GLU A 263 -15.79 -19.60 -2.08
C GLU A 263 -15.38 -20.39 -3.33
N TYR A 264 -16.25 -20.42 -4.34
CA TYR A 264 -16.03 -21.14 -5.59
C TYR A 264 -14.84 -20.57 -6.37
N THR A 265 -14.79 -19.26 -6.55
CA THR A 265 -13.68 -18.61 -7.27
C THR A 265 -12.35 -18.74 -6.51
N THR A 266 -12.37 -18.68 -5.17
CA THR A 266 -11.16 -18.81 -4.35
C THR A 266 -10.64 -20.24 -4.43
N GLY A 267 -11.53 -21.23 -4.32
CA GLY A 267 -11.17 -22.63 -4.47
C GLY A 267 -10.69 -23.00 -5.87
N LEU A 268 -11.26 -22.38 -6.91
CA LEU A 268 -10.82 -22.57 -8.29
C LEU A 268 -9.38 -22.06 -8.47
N VAL A 269 -9.07 -20.84 -7.99
CA VAL A 269 -7.71 -20.28 -8.01
C VAL A 269 -6.73 -21.20 -7.28
N ASN A 270 -7.03 -21.53 -6.04
CA ASN A 270 -6.09 -22.28 -5.23
C ASN A 270 -5.89 -23.72 -5.74
N ARG A 271 -6.96 -24.44 -6.07
CA ARG A 271 -6.87 -25.88 -6.38
C ARG A 271 -6.62 -26.20 -7.84
N THR A 272 -6.98 -25.29 -8.74
CA THR A 272 -6.94 -25.55 -10.19
C THR A 272 -5.89 -24.70 -10.90
N PHE A 273 -5.61 -23.50 -10.39
CA PHE A 273 -4.74 -22.54 -11.07
C PHE A 273 -3.35 -22.40 -10.48
N VAL A 274 -3.15 -22.67 -9.19
CA VAL A 274 -1.84 -22.49 -8.55
C VAL A 274 -1.38 -23.76 -7.86
N ASP A 275 -2.25 -24.41 -7.09
CA ASP A 275 -1.94 -25.57 -6.25
C ASP A 275 -0.78 -25.25 -5.27
N PRO A 276 -0.95 -24.26 -4.36
CA PRO A 276 0.13 -23.75 -3.53
C PRO A 276 0.74 -24.77 -2.58
N ASP A 277 2.06 -24.69 -2.43
CA ASP A 277 2.81 -25.35 -1.35
C ASP A 277 2.61 -24.58 -0.03
N VAL A 278 2.60 -23.25 -0.11
CA VAL A 278 2.33 -22.34 1.02
C VAL A 278 1.18 -21.39 0.69
N LEU A 279 0.24 -21.23 1.63
CA LEU A 279 -0.80 -20.20 1.57
C LEU A 279 -0.66 -19.26 2.75
N VAL A 280 -0.34 -18.00 2.48
CA VAL A 280 -0.36 -16.92 3.47
C VAL A 280 -1.77 -16.38 3.56
N LEU A 281 -2.42 -16.62 4.70
CA LEU A 281 -3.73 -16.09 5.02
C LEU A 281 -3.56 -14.83 5.87
N THR A 282 -3.81 -13.66 5.29
CA THR A 282 -3.54 -12.38 5.97
C THR A 282 -4.40 -12.15 7.21
N ASN A 283 -5.73 -12.21 7.06
CA ASN A 283 -6.72 -12.08 8.15
C ASN A 283 -8.13 -12.42 7.64
N VAL A 284 -9.07 -12.60 8.58
CA VAL A 284 -10.50 -12.78 8.30
C VAL A 284 -11.30 -11.61 8.90
N ARG A 285 -11.75 -10.70 8.05
CA ARG A 285 -12.58 -9.53 8.39
C ARG A 285 -13.95 -9.62 7.74
N ASN A 286 -14.97 -8.95 8.31
CA ASN A 286 -16.30 -8.84 7.72
C ASN A 286 -16.30 -7.91 6.49
N ASP A 287 -15.69 -8.37 5.40
CA ASP A 287 -15.79 -7.75 4.09
C ASP A 287 -16.53 -8.68 3.12
N HIS A 288 -17.17 -8.12 2.11
CA HIS A 288 -17.93 -8.86 1.10
C HIS A 288 -19.07 -9.71 1.70
N ASN A 289 -19.80 -9.15 2.67
CA ASN A 289 -20.90 -9.84 3.37
C ASN A 289 -22.00 -10.39 2.44
N ASP A 290 -22.13 -9.82 1.23
CA ASP A 290 -23.09 -10.24 0.22
C ASP A 290 -22.66 -11.53 -0.52
N THR A 291 -21.38 -11.93 -0.45
CA THR A 291 -20.84 -13.09 -1.20
C THR A 291 -20.15 -14.15 -0.32
N LEU A 292 -19.41 -13.76 0.72
CA LEU A 292 -18.64 -14.69 1.58
C LEU A 292 -19.39 -15.12 2.85
N GLY A 293 -20.51 -14.47 3.15
CA GLY A 293 -21.32 -14.71 4.34
C GLY A 293 -21.34 -13.52 5.29
N ARG A 294 -22.30 -13.53 6.23
CA ARG A 294 -22.59 -12.35 7.08
C ARG A 294 -21.78 -12.32 8.38
N ARG A 295 -21.06 -13.39 8.70
CA ARG A 295 -20.27 -13.54 9.92
C ARG A 295 -18.85 -13.94 9.56
N ARG A 296 -17.86 -13.47 10.32
CA ARG A 296 -16.44 -13.87 10.20
C ARG A 296 -16.26 -15.39 10.13
N GLN A 297 -17.06 -16.17 10.86
CA GLN A 297 -17.03 -17.64 10.81
C GLN A 297 -17.41 -18.21 9.43
N ASP A 298 -18.38 -17.61 8.74
CA ASP A 298 -18.77 -18.04 7.39
C ASP A 298 -17.65 -17.73 6.38
N ILE A 299 -17.00 -16.57 6.52
CA ILE A 299 -15.87 -16.15 5.70
C ILE A 299 -14.66 -17.07 5.97
N ALA A 300 -14.33 -17.32 7.24
CA ALA A 300 -13.27 -18.24 7.65
C ALA A 300 -13.50 -19.65 7.07
N ARG A 301 -14.74 -20.15 7.15
CA ARG A 301 -15.12 -21.42 6.53
C ARG A 301 -14.85 -21.40 5.04
N SER A 302 -15.37 -20.41 4.31
CA SER A 302 -15.17 -20.25 2.87
C SER A 302 -13.69 -20.25 2.47
N LEU A 303 -12.86 -19.50 3.20
CA LEU A 303 -11.41 -19.44 2.96
C LEU A 303 -10.74 -20.80 3.24
N ALA A 304 -11.04 -21.44 4.36
CA ALA A 304 -10.53 -22.78 4.68
C ALA A 304 -11.00 -23.83 3.65
N ARG A 305 -12.21 -23.68 3.09
CA ARG A 305 -12.74 -24.56 2.03
C ARG A 305 -12.07 -24.35 0.69
N ALA A 306 -11.38 -23.24 0.48
CA ALA A 306 -10.63 -22.98 -0.73
C ALA A 306 -9.21 -23.55 -0.69
N VAL A 307 -8.69 -23.94 0.47
CA VAL A 307 -7.34 -24.49 0.60
C VAL A 307 -7.29 -25.92 0.01
N PRO A 308 -6.27 -26.25 -0.82
CA PRO A 308 -6.00 -27.63 -1.24
C PRO A 308 -5.56 -28.52 -0.08
N ALA A 309 -5.51 -29.83 -0.30
CA ALA A 309 -4.81 -30.74 0.61
C ALA A 309 -3.29 -30.54 0.46
N ASP A 310 -2.51 -30.97 1.45
CA ASP A 310 -1.05 -30.93 1.46
C ASP A 310 -0.42 -29.52 1.41
N THR A 311 -1.23 -28.45 1.38
CA THR A 311 -0.78 -27.05 1.53
C THR A 311 -0.48 -26.72 2.99
N HIS A 312 0.60 -25.97 3.22
CA HIS A 312 0.90 -25.35 4.51
C HIS A 312 0.31 -23.94 4.59
N VAL A 313 -0.47 -23.64 5.64
CA VAL A 313 -1.13 -22.35 5.82
C VAL A 313 -0.43 -21.54 6.90
N ILE A 314 0.06 -20.37 6.53
CA ILE A 314 0.60 -19.37 7.47
C ILE A 314 -0.50 -18.36 7.76
N SER A 315 -1.05 -18.41 8.97
CA SER A 315 -2.25 -17.67 9.35
C SER A 315 -1.94 -16.43 10.17
N GLY A 316 -2.12 -15.26 9.57
CA GLY A 316 -2.12 -13.97 10.25
C GLY A 316 -3.37 -13.70 11.09
N GLU A 317 -4.39 -14.56 11.08
CA GLU A 317 -5.59 -14.36 11.90
C GLU A 317 -5.26 -14.45 13.40
N GLN A 318 -5.33 -13.31 14.09
CA GLN A 318 -4.99 -13.19 15.51
C GLN A 318 -6.14 -13.53 16.46
N HIS A 319 -7.40 -13.64 15.99
CA HIS A 319 -8.52 -13.98 16.87
C HIS A 319 -8.52 -15.50 17.18
N PRO A 320 -8.30 -15.92 18.44
CA PRO A 320 -8.08 -17.34 18.78
C PRO A 320 -9.21 -18.26 18.31
N ALA A 321 -10.46 -17.89 18.54
CA ALA A 321 -11.61 -18.72 18.13
C ALA A 321 -11.77 -18.88 16.61
N ILE A 322 -11.33 -17.90 15.81
CA ILE A 322 -11.38 -18.01 14.35
C ILE A 322 -10.21 -18.86 13.88
N HIS A 323 -9.02 -18.65 14.44
CA HIS A 323 -7.85 -19.46 14.17
C HIS A 323 -8.12 -20.95 14.48
N ASP A 324 -8.63 -21.26 15.68
CA ASP A 324 -8.92 -22.63 16.10
C ASP A 324 -9.92 -23.30 15.17
N TYR A 325 -10.97 -22.58 14.77
CA TYR A 325 -11.94 -23.06 13.79
C TYR A 325 -11.28 -23.36 12.43
N MET A 326 -10.40 -22.48 11.93
CA MET A 326 -9.68 -22.71 10.69
C MET A 326 -8.74 -23.90 10.79
N ARG A 327 -8.05 -24.07 11.93
CA ARG A 327 -7.17 -25.22 12.19
C ARG A 327 -7.94 -26.53 12.04
N GLU A 328 -9.07 -26.66 12.73
CA GLU A 328 -9.92 -27.85 12.64
C GLU A 328 -10.38 -28.13 11.20
N GLU A 329 -10.83 -27.11 10.48
CA GLU A 329 -11.33 -27.25 9.09
C GLU A 329 -10.21 -27.59 8.09
N LEU A 330 -9.00 -27.06 8.27
CA LEU A 330 -7.87 -27.28 7.38
C LEU A 330 -7.23 -28.65 7.59
N GLU A 331 -7.00 -29.04 8.85
CA GLU A 331 -6.47 -30.35 9.20
C GLU A 331 -7.41 -31.47 8.74
N HIS A 332 -8.73 -31.27 8.86
CA HIS A 332 -9.72 -32.21 8.34
C HIS A 332 -9.64 -32.41 6.81
N ARG A 333 -9.08 -31.44 6.09
CA ARG A 333 -8.88 -31.49 4.63
C ARG A 333 -7.48 -31.95 4.22
N GLY A 334 -6.61 -32.28 5.19
CA GLY A 334 -5.23 -32.70 4.92
C GLY A 334 -4.27 -31.55 4.65
N ALA A 335 -4.63 -30.31 5.01
CA ALA A 335 -3.70 -29.18 5.05
C ALA A 335 -3.09 -29.03 6.45
N THR A 336 -2.01 -28.27 6.57
CA THR A 336 -1.44 -27.87 7.87
C THR A 336 -1.60 -26.37 8.07
N ILE A 337 -1.59 -25.90 9.31
CA ILE A 337 -1.67 -24.47 9.63
C ILE A 337 -0.78 -24.12 10.82
N GLU A 338 -0.14 -22.97 10.73
CA GLU A 338 0.49 -22.29 11.86
C GLU A 338 -0.03 -20.86 12.01
N GLN A 339 -0.01 -20.36 13.24
CA GLN A 339 -0.39 -18.98 13.53
C GLN A 339 0.87 -18.12 13.51
N VAL A 340 0.80 -16.98 12.85
CA VAL A 340 1.90 -15.99 12.90
C VAL A 340 2.01 -15.43 14.31
N GLU A 341 3.20 -15.56 14.90
CA GLU A 341 3.53 -14.97 16.19
C GLU A 341 3.85 -13.49 16.02
N VAL A 342 3.10 -12.62 16.69
CA VAL A 342 3.37 -11.18 16.74
C VAL A 342 4.02 -10.84 18.09
N PRO A 343 5.27 -10.34 18.11
CA PRO A 343 5.93 -9.95 19.35
C PRO A 343 5.14 -8.86 20.10
N PRO A 344 5.16 -8.84 21.45
CA PRO A 344 4.42 -7.83 22.23
C PRO A 344 4.72 -6.38 21.84
N ARG A 345 5.95 -6.08 21.42
CA ARG A 345 6.35 -4.75 20.94
C ARG A 345 5.62 -4.29 19.67
N HIS A 346 5.00 -5.21 18.93
CA HIS A 346 4.29 -4.97 17.68
C HIS A 346 2.80 -5.29 17.75
N ALA A 347 2.28 -5.68 18.92
CA ALA A 347 0.92 -6.21 19.06
C ALA A 347 -0.16 -5.18 18.65
N ASP A 348 0.12 -3.89 18.87
CA ASP A 348 -0.81 -2.80 18.57
C ASP A 348 -0.55 -2.14 17.21
N LEU A 349 0.47 -2.60 16.45
CA LEU A 349 0.80 -2.06 15.14
C LEU A 349 -0.08 -2.66 14.06
N ILE A 350 -0.59 -1.80 13.18
CA ILE A 350 -1.45 -2.25 12.07
C ILE A 350 -0.63 -3.07 11.09
N GLY A 351 -1.14 -4.25 10.74
CA GLY A 351 -0.54 -5.13 9.75
C GLY A 351 0.67 -5.91 10.24
N ALA A 352 0.98 -5.87 11.54
CA ALA A 352 2.04 -6.66 12.14
C ALA A 352 1.92 -8.14 11.78
N GLU A 353 0.72 -8.70 11.80
CA GLU A 353 0.48 -10.10 11.42
C GLU A 353 0.92 -10.39 9.98
N THR A 354 0.81 -9.42 9.09
CA THR A 354 1.16 -9.60 7.67
C THR A 354 2.65 -9.36 7.39
N VAL A 355 3.34 -8.61 8.24
CA VAL A 355 4.78 -8.40 8.15
C VAL A 355 5.52 -9.59 8.77
N HIS A 356 5.11 -10.05 9.95
CA HIS A 356 5.68 -11.26 10.59
C HIS A 356 5.37 -12.54 9.80
N ALA A 357 4.30 -12.56 9.01
CA ALA A 357 4.04 -13.66 8.08
C ALA A 357 5.17 -13.89 7.06
N ILE A 358 5.97 -12.85 6.76
CA ILE A 358 7.11 -12.98 5.85
C ILE A 358 8.19 -13.84 6.50
N ASP A 359 8.51 -13.60 7.77
CA ASP A 359 9.48 -14.41 8.51
C ASP A 359 9.00 -15.84 8.67
N ALA A 360 7.70 -16.07 8.90
CA ALA A 360 7.13 -17.42 8.92
C ALA A 360 7.28 -18.14 7.56
N VAL A 361 7.09 -17.43 6.43
CA VAL A 361 7.33 -18.00 5.09
C VAL A 361 8.80 -18.35 4.91
N LEU A 362 9.72 -17.47 5.33
CA LEU A 362 11.15 -17.70 5.24
C LEU A 362 11.57 -18.90 6.10
N GLU A 363 11.07 -18.99 7.33
CA GLU A 363 11.33 -20.11 8.24
C GLU A 363 10.84 -21.44 7.63
N TRP A 364 9.65 -21.46 7.05
CA TRP A 364 9.11 -22.64 6.36
C TRP A 364 10.00 -23.10 5.20
N LEU A 365 10.59 -22.15 4.46
CA LEU A 365 11.57 -22.40 3.39
C LEU A 365 12.97 -22.79 3.91
N GLY A 366 13.22 -22.70 5.21
CA GLY A 366 14.53 -22.94 5.81
C GLY A 366 15.52 -21.78 5.61
N GLU A 367 15.00 -20.58 5.36
CA GLU A 367 15.74 -19.35 5.16
C GLU A 367 15.89 -18.52 6.44
N ASP A 368 16.95 -17.71 6.52
CA ASP A 368 17.14 -16.80 7.66
C ASP A 368 16.00 -15.76 7.72
N PRO A 369 15.52 -15.35 8.90
CA PRO A 369 14.51 -14.29 9.02
C PRO A 369 15.03 -12.94 8.53
N LEU A 370 14.13 -11.98 8.34
CA LEU A 370 14.52 -10.60 8.03
C LEU A 370 15.29 -9.98 9.19
N PRO A 371 16.26 -9.08 8.91
CA PRO A 371 16.87 -8.28 9.96
C PRO A 371 15.81 -7.41 10.66
N ALA A 372 15.89 -7.30 11.99
CA ALA A 372 14.88 -6.59 12.78
C ALA A 372 14.63 -5.15 12.30
N GLY A 373 15.67 -4.42 11.87
CA GLY A 373 15.51 -3.06 11.34
C GLY A 373 14.74 -2.98 10.02
N GLU A 374 14.81 -4.01 9.18
CA GLU A 374 14.02 -4.10 7.94
C GLU A 374 12.55 -4.38 8.26
N LEU A 375 12.31 -5.28 9.22
CA LEU A 375 10.97 -5.61 9.68
C LEU A 375 10.28 -4.40 10.32
N ASP A 376 11.00 -3.69 11.18
CA ASP A 376 10.53 -2.47 11.84
C ASP A 376 10.25 -1.38 10.79
N ALA A 377 11.11 -1.22 9.77
CA ALA A 377 10.87 -0.28 8.69
C ALA A 377 9.59 -0.61 7.88
N TYR A 378 9.30 -1.89 7.60
CA TYR A 378 8.04 -2.27 6.98
C TYR A 378 6.83 -1.96 7.84
N LEU A 379 6.95 -2.10 9.17
CA LEU A 379 5.87 -1.77 10.10
C LEU A 379 5.62 -0.27 10.14
N ASP A 380 6.68 0.52 10.29
CA ASP A 380 6.61 1.97 10.35
C ASP A 380 5.96 2.54 9.09
N ALA A 381 6.38 2.09 7.91
CA ALA A 381 5.83 2.52 6.62
C ALA A 381 4.33 2.18 6.43
N MET A 382 3.76 1.28 7.23
CA MET A 382 2.33 0.94 7.18
C MET A 382 1.46 1.78 8.11
N GLN A 383 2.05 2.32 9.17
CA GLN A 383 1.26 2.95 10.24
C GLN A 383 0.55 4.20 9.71
N PRO A 384 -0.70 4.43 10.12
CA PRO A 384 -1.45 5.60 9.68
C PRO A 384 -0.92 6.85 10.39
N GLU A 385 -0.79 7.94 9.64
CA GLU A 385 -0.44 9.24 10.18
C GLU A 385 -1.48 10.28 9.81
N TRP A 386 -1.74 11.21 10.73
CA TRP A 386 -2.61 12.34 10.47
C TRP A 386 -2.05 13.26 9.39
N SER A 387 -2.85 13.55 8.37
CA SER A 387 -2.57 14.69 7.50
C SER A 387 -2.92 15.97 8.24
N ARG A 388 -1.93 16.85 8.45
CA ARG A 388 -2.16 18.16 9.04
C ARG A 388 -2.59 19.15 7.96
N VAL A 389 -3.64 19.89 8.26
CA VAL A 389 -4.25 20.87 7.36
C VAL A 389 -4.58 22.15 8.14
N PRO A 390 -4.81 23.30 7.49
CA PRO A 390 -5.27 24.49 8.19
C PRO A 390 -6.61 24.18 8.87
N GLY A 391 -6.71 24.47 10.16
CA GLY A 391 -7.93 24.22 10.94
C GLY A 391 -8.03 22.85 11.60
N GLY A 392 -7.11 21.91 11.37
CA GLY A 392 -7.13 20.64 12.10
C GLY A 392 -6.29 19.53 11.47
N ARG A 393 -6.76 18.29 11.65
CA ARG A 393 -6.10 17.09 11.13
C ARG A 393 -7.13 16.14 10.53
N VAL A 394 -6.76 15.51 9.42
CA VAL A 394 -7.64 14.69 8.59
C VAL A 394 -6.95 13.36 8.30
N TYR A 395 -7.73 12.28 8.28
CA TYR A 395 -7.27 11.01 7.75
C TYR A 395 -8.32 10.44 6.81
N ASN A 396 -7.90 10.15 5.58
CA ASN A 396 -8.76 9.57 4.57
C ASN A 396 -8.74 8.03 4.64
N ALA A 397 -9.67 7.44 5.41
CA ALA A 397 -9.86 5.99 5.48
C ALA A 397 -10.92 5.48 4.47
N ALA A 398 -11.26 6.26 3.43
CA ALA A 398 -12.30 5.89 2.46
C ALA A 398 -12.01 4.57 1.72
N GLU A 399 -10.74 4.23 1.52
CA GLU A 399 -10.31 2.95 0.94
C GLU A 399 -10.45 1.76 1.90
N VAL A 400 -10.58 2.03 3.20
CA VAL A 400 -10.83 1.03 4.23
C VAL A 400 -12.32 0.72 4.22
N ASN A 401 -12.66 -0.45 3.66
CA ASN A 401 -14.03 -0.81 3.33
C ASN A 401 -14.71 -1.72 4.39
N ASP A 402 -14.07 -2.02 5.52
CA ASP A 402 -14.62 -2.79 6.66
C ASP A 402 -14.39 -2.07 7.99
N VAL A 403 -15.30 -2.29 8.93
CA VAL A 403 -15.35 -1.58 10.21
C VAL A 403 -14.22 -1.98 11.15
N GLU A 404 -13.77 -3.23 11.10
CA GLU A 404 -12.68 -3.71 11.93
C GLU A 404 -11.36 -3.00 11.58
N SER A 405 -11.07 -2.83 10.29
CA SER A 405 -9.88 -2.13 9.84
C SER A 405 -9.98 -0.63 10.07
N THR A 406 -11.17 -0.03 9.94
CA THR A 406 -11.39 1.39 10.26
C THR A 406 -11.16 1.67 11.75
N GLU A 407 -11.60 0.77 12.63
CA GLU A 407 -11.36 0.90 14.07
C GLU A 407 -9.88 0.75 14.44
N LEU A 408 -9.14 -0.14 13.78
CA LEU A 408 -7.68 -0.24 13.96
C LEU A 408 -6.99 1.08 13.59
N VAL A 409 -7.37 1.67 12.44
CA VAL A 409 -6.86 2.98 12.01
C VAL A 409 -7.18 4.06 13.03
N ARG A 410 -8.42 4.13 13.53
CA ARG A 410 -8.81 5.12 14.54
C ARG A 410 -7.92 5.01 15.78
N ARG A 411 -7.79 3.81 16.35
CA ARG A 411 -6.98 3.59 17.56
C ARG A 411 -5.51 3.92 17.38
N ALA A 412 -4.94 3.68 16.19
CA ALA A 412 -3.56 4.03 15.91
C ALA A 412 -3.37 5.56 15.81
N LEU A 413 -4.41 6.30 15.45
CA LEU A 413 -4.38 7.74 15.24
C LEU A 413 -4.77 8.57 16.47
N THR A 414 -5.63 8.04 17.34
CA THR A 414 -6.25 8.76 18.46
C THR A 414 -5.75 8.26 19.80
N GLU A 415 -5.61 9.17 20.76
CA GLU A 415 -5.51 8.78 22.18
C GLU A 415 -6.86 8.20 22.66
N ASP A 416 -6.87 7.48 23.80
CA ASP A 416 -8.05 6.71 24.25
C ASP A 416 -9.29 7.58 24.52
N ASP A 417 -9.12 8.84 24.89
CA ASP A 417 -10.17 9.81 25.23
C ASP A 417 -10.42 10.86 24.14
N GLU A 418 -9.73 10.76 23.00
CA GLU A 418 -9.85 11.73 21.92
C GLU A 418 -11.03 11.39 21.00
N GLN A 419 -11.96 12.35 20.85
CA GLN A 419 -13.08 12.22 19.92
C GLN A 419 -12.65 12.48 18.48
N ILE A 420 -13.42 11.94 17.54
CA ILE A 420 -13.26 12.22 16.10
C ILE A 420 -14.57 12.69 15.48
N LEU A 421 -14.47 13.38 14.34
CA LEU A 421 -15.59 13.63 13.44
C LEU A 421 -15.58 12.61 12.29
N PRO A 422 -16.43 11.57 12.33
CA PRO A 422 -16.57 10.64 11.23
C PRO A 422 -17.35 11.26 10.05
N PHE A 423 -16.83 11.10 8.85
CA PHE A 423 -17.54 11.37 7.60
C PHE A 423 -17.73 10.07 6.82
N VAL A 424 -18.97 9.59 6.66
CA VAL A 424 -19.27 8.31 6.01
C VAL A 424 -19.86 8.53 4.61
N TYR A 425 -19.19 8.03 3.56
CA TYR A 425 -19.71 8.10 2.18
C TYR A 425 -20.35 6.78 1.73
N LEU A 426 -21.65 6.82 1.41
CA LEU A 426 -22.49 5.65 1.19
C LEU A 426 -22.80 5.38 -0.29
N ARG A 427 -23.00 4.10 -0.63
CA ARG A 427 -23.35 3.63 -1.98
C ARG A 427 -24.61 2.78 -2.00
N ILE A 428 -25.44 2.99 -3.02
CA ILE A 428 -26.72 2.29 -3.20
C ILE A 428 -26.56 0.79 -3.46
N ASP A 429 -25.46 0.38 -4.10
CA ASP A 429 -25.16 -1.00 -4.48
C ASP A 429 -24.46 -1.80 -3.37
N ARG A 430 -24.20 -1.19 -2.20
CA ARG A 430 -23.47 -1.79 -1.07
C ARG A 430 -24.21 -1.67 0.26
N ARG A 431 -25.51 -2.00 0.26
CA ARG A 431 -26.40 -1.84 1.43
C ARG A 431 -25.92 -2.59 2.68
N GLY A 432 -25.29 -3.76 2.52
CA GLY A 432 -24.72 -4.51 3.63
C GLY A 432 -23.65 -3.69 4.38
N ARG A 433 -22.86 -2.88 3.67
CA ARG A 433 -21.84 -2.01 4.27
C ARG A 433 -22.44 -0.80 4.96
N THR A 434 -23.49 -0.21 4.39
CA THR A 434 -24.24 0.88 5.06
C THR A 434 -24.70 0.46 6.45
N ALA A 435 -25.23 -0.76 6.58
CA ALA A 435 -25.65 -1.28 7.88
C ALA A 435 -24.46 -1.46 8.83
N SER A 436 -23.34 -2.03 8.37
CA SER A 436 -22.13 -2.18 9.20
C SER A 436 -21.57 -0.84 9.67
N PHE A 437 -21.52 0.18 8.82
CA PHE A 437 -21.08 1.51 9.23
C PHE A 437 -22.03 2.19 10.22
N ALA A 438 -23.36 2.00 10.08
CA ALA A 438 -24.31 2.52 11.06
C ALA A 438 -24.12 1.86 12.44
N GLU A 439 -23.96 0.53 12.47
CA GLU A 439 -23.65 -0.20 13.71
C GLU A 439 -22.31 0.26 14.32
N TYR A 440 -21.30 0.50 13.49
CA TYR A 440 -20.00 0.99 13.95
C TYR A 440 -20.07 2.40 14.54
N VAL A 441 -20.80 3.32 13.89
CA VAL A 441 -21.00 4.68 14.42
C VAL A 441 -21.74 4.66 15.76
N ASN A 442 -22.75 3.80 15.93
CA ASN A 442 -23.39 3.63 17.24
C ASN A 442 -22.43 3.08 18.29
N LEU A 443 -21.59 2.11 17.92
CA LEU A 443 -20.56 1.59 18.83
C LEU A 443 -19.56 2.68 19.25
N LEU A 444 -19.18 3.58 18.35
CA LEU A 444 -18.33 4.72 18.68
C LEU A 444 -19.03 5.69 19.64
N ALA A 445 -20.31 5.98 19.41
CA ALA A 445 -21.10 6.84 20.29
C ALA A 445 -21.29 6.24 21.69
N GLU A 446 -21.57 4.93 21.78
CA GLU A 446 -21.66 4.19 23.04
C GLU A 446 -20.35 4.23 23.85
N ARG A 447 -19.22 4.36 23.16
CA ARG A 447 -17.88 4.44 23.75
C ARG A 447 -17.37 5.88 23.94
N ASP A 448 -18.23 6.86 23.71
CA ASP A 448 -17.90 8.29 23.83
C ASP A 448 -16.77 8.74 22.90
N CYS A 449 -16.52 7.99 21.81
CA CYS A 449 -15.50 8.32 20.81
C CYS A 449 -15.98 9.36 19.80
N ILE A 450 -17.29 9.59 19.71
CA ILE A 450 -17.93 10.58 18.83
C ILE A 450 -19.18 11.11 19.51
N ASP A 451 -19.56 12.35 19.20
CA ASP A 451 -20.84 12.94 19.61
C ASP A 451 -21.74 13.31 18.42
N ARG A 452 -21.22 13.25 17.19
CA ARG A 452 -21.89 13.55 15.92
C ARG A 452 -21.24 12.84 14.74
N VAL A 453 -21.95 12.81 13.62
CA VAL A 453 -21.47 12.20 12.37
C VAL A 453 -21.93 13.02 11.16
N ARG A 454 -21.13 12.98 10.10
CA ARG A 454 -21.53 13.47 8.78
C ARG A 454 -21.63 12.32 7.79
N VAL A 455 -22.58 12.39 6.86
CA VAL A 455 -22.82 11.33 5.88
C VAL A 455 -23.11 11.90 4.50
N GLY A 456 -22.49 11.34 3.46
CA GLY A 456 -22.70 11.69 2.06
C GLY A 456 -23.11 10.51 1.20
N GLY A 457 -23.50 10.78 -0.05
CA GLY A 457 -23.80 9.77 -1.06
C GLY A 457 -25.25 9.29 -1.04
N ALA A 458 -25.47 7.98 -1.25
CA ALA A 458 -26.81 7.42 -1.40
C ALA A 458 -27.44 6.99 -0.07
N GLU A 459 -28.77 7.11 0.05
CA GLU A 459 -29.56 6.62 1.21
C GLU A 459 -29.14 7.22 2.58
N THR A 460 -28.56 8.43 2.58
CA THR A 460 -28.12 9.16 3.78
C THR A 460 -29.22 9.30 4.84
N GLY A 461 -30.47 9.48 4.43
CA GLY A 461 -31.61 9.57 5.34
C GLY A 461 -31.94 8.25 6.05
N ALA A 462 -31.66 7.10 5.44
CA ALA A 462 -31.83 5.80 6.11
C ALA A 462 -30.72 5.58 7.15
N PHE A 463 -29.50 5.96 6.81
CA PHE A 463 -28.36 5.95 7.74
C PHE A 463 -28.60 6.85 8.95
N ALA A 464 -29.01 8.11 8.72
CA ALA A 464 -29.30 9.07 9.80
C ALA A 464 -30.41 8.62 10.77
N ARG A 465 -31.33 7.73 10.34
CA ARG A 465 -32.35 7.13 11.22
C ARG A 465 -31.85 5.92 12.00
N ALA A 466 -30.76 5.31 11.55
CA ALA A 466 -30.19 4.12 12.15
C ALA A 466 -29.09 4.45 13.18
N VAL A 467 -28.67 5.72 13.25
CA VAL A 467 -27.59 6.20 14.09
C VAL A 467 -28.11 7.00 15.29
N ASP A 468 -27.46 6.86 16.45
CA ASP A 468 -27.90 7.42 17.74
C ASP A 468 -27.36 8.84 18.03
N VAL A 469 -26.54 9.39 17.14
CA VAL A 469 -25.96 10.74 17.25
C VAL A 469 -26.49 11.70 16.17
N PRO A 470 -26.47 13.03 16.41
CA PRO A 470 -26.77 14.04 15.40
C PRO A 470 -26.02 13.76 14.09
N THR A 471 -26.77 13.72 12.98
CA THR A 471 -26.25 13.38 11.65
C THR A 471 -26.47 14.53 10.68
N THR A 472 -25.39 15.10 10.14
CA THR A 472 -25.46 16.05 9.01
C THR A 472 -25.37 15.29 7.69
N GLN A 473 -26.31 15.56 6.79
CA GLN A 473 -26.41 14.86 5.50
C GLN A 473 -25.94 15.77 4.37
N HIS A 474 -25.06 15.25 3.53
CA HIS A 474 -24.51 15.91 2.36
C HIS A 474 -25.03 15.28 1.07
N THR A 475 -25.21 16.10 0.04
CA THR A 475 -25.61 15.65 -1.29
C THR A 475 -24.38 15.52 -2.20
N PRO A 476 -24.43 14.66 -3.24
CA PRO A 476 -23.33 14.58 -4.22
C PRO A 476 -23.04 15.89 -4.96
N ASP A 477 -23.99 16.84 -4.95
CA ASP A 477 -23.84 18.16 -5.59
C ASP A 477 -23.21 19.20 -4.65
N ASP A 478 -22.97 18.86 -3.38
CA ASP A 478 -22.30 19.75 -2.43
C ASP A 478 -20.82 19.93 -2.81
N ASP A 479 -20.26 21.11 -2.56
CA ASP A 479 -18.84 21.38 -2.79
C ASP A 479 -17.99 20.68 -1.72
N ALA A 480 -17.17 19.71 -2.15
CA ALA A 480 -16.36 18.90 -1.23
C ALA A 480 -15.35 19.72 -0.41
N GLY A 481 -14.79 20.78 -0.99
CA GLY A 481 -13.87 21.67 -0.29
C GLY A 481 -14.58 22.49 0.80
N VAL A 482 -15.78 22.98 0.52
CA VAL A 482 -16.61 23.66 1.52
C VAL A 482 -17.02 22.69 2.64
N VAL A 483 -17.42 21.46 2.31
CA VAL A 483 -17.76 20.44 3.31
C VAL A 483 -16.56 20.12 4.19
N LEU A 484 -15.36 20.03 3.62
CA LEU A 484 -14.12 19.84 4.37
C LEU A 484 -13.85 20.99 5.34
N ASP A 485 -14.00 22.24 4.89
CA ASP A 485 -13.79 23.42 5.73
C ASP A 485 -14.81 23.49 6.87
N GLU A 486 -16.08 23.14 6.61
CA GLU A 486 -17.10 23.02 7.65
C GLU A 486 -16.75 21.97 8.69
N MET A 487 -16.24 20.80 8.26
CA MET A 487 -15.81 19.73 9.18
C MET A 487 -14.66 20.17 10.06
N LEU A 488 -13.64 20.80 9.47
CA LEU A 488 -12.47 21.28 10.20
C LEU A 488 -12.82 22.38 11.21
N ALA A 489 -13.80 23.23 10.88
CA ALA A 489 -14.27 24.29 11.78
C ALA A 489 -14.95 23.76 13.05
N GLU A 490 -15.34 22.48 13.08
CA GLU A 490 -15.92 21.85 14.27
C GLU A 490 -14.87 21.48 15.33
N GLY A 491 -13.57 21.49 14.98
CA GLY A 491 -12.45 21.32 15.90
C GLY A 491 -12.01 19.88 16.17
N ASP A 492 -12.86 18.89 15.90
CA ASP A 492 -12.50 17.48 16.06
C ASP A 492 -11.71 16.94 14.84
N PRO A 493 -10.76 16.01 15.05
CA PRO A 493 -10.05 15.31 13.98
C PRO A 493 -11.02 14.62 13.01
N VAL A 494 -10.86 14.84 11.71
CA VAL A 494 -11.79 14.32 10.69
C VAL A 494 -11.32 12.97 10.17
N VAL A 495 -12.16 11.94 10.26
CA VAL A 495 -11.87 10.63 9.64
C VAL A 495 -12.89 10.36 8.56
N LEU A 496 -12.45 10.36 7.30
CA LEU A 496 -13.29 9.96 6.17
C LEU A 496 -13.36 8.44 6.08
N MET A 497 -14.55 7.91 5.89
CA MET A 497 -14.83 6.49 5.88
C MET A 497 -15.78 6.16 4.73
N GLY A 498 -15.64 4.97 4.18
CA GLY A 498 -16.49 4.53 3.07
C GLY A 498 -16.02 5.08 1.72
N ASN A 499 -16.46 4.37 0.68
CA ASN A 499 -16.11 4.48 -0.73
C ASN A 499 -15.31 5.69 -1.25
N THR A 500 -14.30 5.44 -2.10
CA THR A 500 -13.48 6.46 -2.81
C THR A 500 -13.90 6.80 -4.24
N VAL A 501 -14.76 6.01 -4.88
CA VAL A 501 -14.93 6.04 -6.35
C VAL A 501 -15.86 7.16 -6.85
N ASP A 502 -16.55 7.84 -5.95
CA ASP A 502 -17.51 8.89 -6.31
C ASP A 502 -16.80 10.21 -6.60
N ASP A 503 -17.34 11.02 -7.53
CA ASP A 503 -16.68 12.28 -7.93
C ASP A 503 -16.54 13.24 -6.74
N PHE A 504 -17.55 13.31 -5.85
CA PHE A 504 -17.44 14.06 -4.59
C PHE A 504 -16.25 13.62 -3.74
N MET A 505 -15.98 12.32 -3.68
CA MET A 505 -14.89 11.77 -2.87
C MET A 505 -13.52 12.01 -3.50
N ARG A 506 -13.43 12.08 -4.83
CA ARG A 506 -12.22 12.51 -5.55
C ARG A 506 -11.96 14.00 -5.34
N ASP A 507 -13.00 14.82 -5.41
CA ASP A 507 -12.89 16.26 -5.15
C ASP A 507 -12.49 16.51 -3.69
N MET A 508 -13.01 15.72 -2.74
CA MET A 508 -12.62 15.73 -1.33
C MET A 508 -11.13 15.38 -1.15
N GLU A 509 -10.64 14.34 -1.82
CA GLU A 509 -9.23 13.96 -1.80
C GLU A 509 -8.33 15.08 -2.36
N GLY A 510 -8.74 15.71 -3.46
CA GLY A 510 -8.06 16.89 -4.02
C GLY A 510 -8.04 18.06 -3.04
N ALA A 511 -9.18 18.37 -2.41
CA ALA A 511 -9.30 19.44 -1.43
C ALA A 511 -8.41 19.23 -0.19
N ILE A 512 -8.26 17.98 0.27
CA ILE A 512 -7.34 17.61 1.35
C ILE A 512 -5.89 17.82 0.90
N ALA A 513 -5.52 17.34 -0.29
CA ALA A 513 -4.16 17.47 -0.81
C ALA A 513 -3.73 18.95 -0.96
N GLU A 514 -4.61 19.81 -1.48
CA GLU A 514 -4.38 21.26 -1.56
C GLU A 514 -4.11 21.89 -0.19
N ARG A 515 -4.87 21.47 0.84
CA ARG A 515 -4.75 22.00 2.20
C ARG A 515 -3.49 21.52 2.90
N ILE A 516 -3.05 20.29 2.65
CA ILE A 516 -1.76 19.78 3.18
C ILE A 516 -0.61 20.68 2.72
N VAL A 517 -0.57 20.99 1.42
CA VAL A 517 0.45 21.88 0.84
C VAL A 517 0.38 23.27 1.49
N ALA A 518 -0.82 23.85 1.61
CA ALA A 518 -1.01 25.17 2.22
C ALA A 518 -0.57 25.22 3.70
N TYR A 519 -0.84 24.17 4.49
CA TYR A 519 -0.42 24.07 5.89
C TYR A 519 1.11 24.06 6.02
N ARG A 520 1.77 23.26 5.17
CA ARG A 520 3.22 23.14 5.16
C ARG A 520 3.89 24.46 4.80
N ASP A 521 3.45 25.10 3.71
CA ASP A 521 4.06 26.35 3.24
C ASP A 521 3.93 27.47 4.30
N THR A 522 2.82 27.50 5.03
CA THR A 522 2.61 28.42 6.17
C THR A 522 3.55 28.10 7.33
N THR A 523 3.65 26.83 7.73
CA THR A 523 4.50 26.39 8.85
C THR A 523 5.98 26.67 8.58
N VAL A 524 6.42 26.46 7.34
CA VAL A 524 7.79 26.74 6.91
C VAL A 524 8.08 28.26 6.91
N ALA A 525 7.13 29.08 6.46
CA ALA A 525 7.27 30.54 6.50
C ALA A 525 7.36 31.08 7.93
N GLU A 526 6.50 30.60 8.85
CA GLU A 526 6.53 30.98 10.27
C GLU A 526 7.82 30.51 10.96
N GLY A 527 8.33 29.32 10.60
CA GLY A 527 9.62 28.82 11.05
C GLY A 527 10.79 29.71 10.61
N ALA A 528 10.79 30.14 9.34
CA ALA A 528 11.82 31.03 8.78
C ALA A 528 11.82 32.42 9.43
N ASP A 529 10.64 32.99 9.70
CA ASP A 529 10.52 34.28 10.41
C ASP A 529 10.97 34.20 11.88
N SER A 530 10.77 33.05 12.54
CA SER A 530 11.24 32.83 13.92
C SER A 530 12.77 32.78 14.04
N VAL A 531 13.46 32.27 13.02
CA VAL A 531 14.93 32.24 12.94
C VAL A 531 15.50 33.62 12.59
N ALA A 532 14.80 34.39 11.75
CA ALA A 532 15.16 35.77 11.43
C ALA A 532 15.00 36.74 12.63
N ALA A 533 14.25 36.36 13.66
CA ALA A 533 14.02 37.15 14.88
C ALA A 533 15.09 36.98 15.98
N VAL A 534 16.10 36.12 15.79
CA VAL A 534 17.23 36.02 16.73
C VAL A 534 18.19 37.19 16.48
N PRO A 535 18.39 38.14 17.42
CA PRO A 535 19.30 39.25 17.20
C PRO A 535 20.73 38.74 17.15
N SER A 536 21.38 38.97 16.01
CA SER A 536 22.78 38.66 15.75
C SER A 536 23.72 39.62 16.48
N HIS A 537 23.83 39.56 17.81
CA HIS A 537 24.95 40.20 18.53
C HIS A 537 25.24 39.56 19.88
N THR A 538 26.41 38.92 20.02
CA THR A 538 27.43 39.33 21.01
C THR A 538 28.79 38.84 20.50
N VAL A 539 29.53 39.75 19.87
CA VAL A 539 30.98 39.63 19.72
C VAL A 539 31.56 39.81 21.13
N LEU A 540 32.10 38.74 21.70
CA LEU A 540 32.97 38.86 22.87
C LEU A 540 34.32 39.36 22.37
N ASP A 541 34.51 40.66 22.49
CA ASP A 541 35.78 41.32 22.26
C ASP A 541 36.72 40.97 23.43
N SER A 542 37.84 40.35 23.09
CA SER A 542 38.93 40.07 24.00
C SER A 542 39.85 41.28 24.09
N THR A 543 39.93 41.94 25.25
CA THR A 543 41.15 42.64 25.69
C THR A 543 41.14 42.94 27.20
N ASP A 544 42.28 42.59 27.83
CA ASP A 544 42.94 43.19 29.00
C ASP A 544 42.25 43.20 30.38
N SER A 545 42.62 42.23 31.23
CA SER A 545 43.57 42.39 32.37
C SER A 545 43.60 41.14 33.24
#